data_AF-A0A8T6VD20-F1
#
_entry.id   AF-A0A8T6VD20-F1
#
_cell.length_a   1.000
_cell.length_b   1.000
_cell.length_c   1.000
_cell.angle_alpha   90.00
_cell.angle_beta   90.00
_cell.angle_gamma   90.00
#
_symmetry.space_group_name_H-M   'P 1'
#
loop_
_entity.id
_entity.type
_entity.pdbx_description
1 polymer ?
#
loop_
_entity_poly.entity_id
_entity_poly.type
_entity_poly.pdbx_seq_one_letter_code
_entity_poly.pdbx_strand_id
1 'polypeptide(L)'
;NRTNISAEVVISSLIGSGVHYNVVGRLPGTGDPEKLLVISAHYDTVMDAGFVDNGAGTAGVLELVRIFTYAAQEGIYNSNCTIVFVVFGDEELGLV
;
A
#
# COMPACT_ATOMS: atom_id res chain seq x y z
N ASN A 1 -28.18 38.44 -28.62
CA ASN A 1 -26.73 38.15 -28.66
C ASN A 1 -26.42 36.90 -27.86
N ARG A 2 -26.28 35.73 -28.50
CA ARG A 2 -25.66 34.56 -27.89
C ARG A 2 -24.29 34.39 -28.53
N THR A 3 -23.24 34.59 -27.74
CA THR A 3 -21.86 34.37 -28.17
C THR A 3 -21.62 32.86 -28.13
N ASN A 4 -21.35 32.24 -29.29
CA ASN A 4 -20.87 30.86 -29.31
C ASN A 4 -19.41 30.88 -28.87
N ILE A 5 -19.12 30.25 -27.74
CA ILE A 5 -17.75 30.08 -27.22
C ILE A 5 -17.46 28.59 -27.25
N SER A 6 -16.41 28.21 -27.95
CA SER A 6 -15.87 26.84 -27.95
C SER A 6 -14.44 26.85 -27.43
N ALA A 7 -14.05 25.75 -26.79
CA ALA A 7 -12.67 25.45 -26.42
C ALA A 7 -12.31 24.07 -26.96
N GLU A 8 -11.06 23.93 -27.39
CA GLU A 8 -10.46 22.66 -27.76
C GLU A 8 -9.41 22.29 -26.71
N VAL A 9 -9.45 21.05 -26.22
CA VAL A 9 -8.48 20.52 -25.27
C VAL A 9 -7.85 19.30 -25.89
N VAL A 10 -6.52 19.33 -26.04
CA VAL A 10 -5.73 18.19 -26.52
C VAL A 10 -4.74 17.81 -25.42
N ILE A 11 -4.83 16.57 -24.95
CA ILE A 11 -3.89 16.00 -23.97
C ILE A 11 -3.12 14.90 -24.66
N SER A 12 -1.85 15.14 -24.92
CA SER A 12 -0.94 14.11 -25.43
C SER A 12 -0.42 13.29 -24.26
N SER A 13 -0.67 11.98 -24.27
CA SER A 13 -0.16 11.05 -23.26
C SER A 13 0.80 10.03 -23.89
N LEU A 14 1.80 9.61 -23.13
CA LEU A 14 2.71 8.53 -23.48
C LEU A 14 2.46 7.35 -22.55
N ILE A 15 2.14 6.19 -23.13
CA ILE A 15 1.92 4.96 -22.38
C ILE A 15 3.24 4.18 -22.34
N GLY A 16 3.68 3.86 -21.12
CA GLY A 16 4.89 3.07 -20.86
C GLY A 16 4.58 1.80 -20.07
N SER A 17 5.61 0.97 -19.90
CA SER A 17 5.58 -0.17 -18.99
C SER A 17 6.89 -0.23 -18.22
N GLY A 18 6.82 -0.72 -16.97
CA GLY A 18 7.96 -0.79 -16.06
C GLY A 18 7.81 -1.97 -15.11
N VAL A 19 8.83 -2.18 -14.28
CA VAL A 19 8.76 -3.18 -13.20
C VAL A 19 8.34 -2.46 -11.93
N HIS A 20 7.33 -3.01 -11.26
CA HIS A 20 6.80 -2.54 -9.99
C HIS A 20 6.95 -3.65 -8.96
N TYR A 21 7.03 -3.28 -7.68
CA TYR A 21 7.31 -4.24 -6.62
C TYR A 21 6.33 -4.06 -5.46
N ASN A 22 5.79 -5.18 -5.01
CA ASN A 22 5.13 -5.23 -3.71
C ASN A 22 6.16 -5.66 -2.66
N VAL A 23 6.13 -5.03 -1.49
CA VAL A 23 6.97 -5.44 -0.37
C VAL A 23 6.14 -6.20 0.64
N VAL A 24 6.53 -7.45 0.91
CA VAL A 24 5.76 -8.38 1.73
C VAL A 24 6.58 -8.83 2.94
N GLY A 25 6.07 -8.57 4.13
CA GLY A 25 6.57 -9.09 5.40
C GLY A 25 5.62 -10.15 5.97
N ARG A 26 6.17 -11.17 6.64
CA ARG A 26 5.38 -12.23 7.28
C ARG A 26 5.84 -12.43 8.72
N LEU A 27 4.90 -12.41 9.66
CA LEU A 27 5.09 -12.79 11.05
C LEU A 27 4.30 -14.09 11.30
N PRO A 28 4.97 -15.25 11.38
CA PRO A 28 4.31 -16.52 11.62
C PRO A 28 3.54 -16.52 12.95
N GLY A 29 2.32 -17.04 12.91
CA GLY A 29 1.54 -17.31 14.13
C GLY A 29 1.87 -18.68 14.72
N THR A 30 1.23 -18.99 15.85
CA THR A 30 1.35 -20.29 16.55
C THR A 30 0.24 -21.28 16.22
N GLY A 31 -0.84 -20.81 15.59
CA GLY A 31 -1.96 -21.64 15.17
C GLY A 31 -1.85 -22.10 13.73
N ASP A 32 -2.99 -22.16 13.04
CA ASP A 32 -3.09 -22.63 11.66
C ASP A 32 -2.35 -21.69 10.69
N PRO A 33 -1.29 -22.14 10.02
CA PRO A 33 -0.49 -21.30 9.13
C PRO A 33 -1.23 -20.87 7.86
N GLU A 34 -2.34 -21.54 7.49
CA GLU A 34 -3.15 -21.16 6.33
C GLU A 34 -4.11 -19.99 6.63
N LYS A 35 -4.33 -19.67 7.91
CA LYS A 35 -5.08 -18.47 8.30
C LYS A 35 -4.16 -17.27 8.25
N LEU A 36 -4.53 -16.32 7.40
CA LEU A 36 -3.77 -15.08 7.18
C LEU A 36 -4.58 -13.88 7.65
N LEU A 37 -3.94 -13.01 8.45
CA LEU A 37 -4.40 -11.64 8.66
C LEU A 37 -3.54 -10.73 7.80
N VAL A 38 -4.12 -10.11 6.77
CA VAL A 38 -3.41 -9.18 5.89
C VAL A 38 -3.63 -7.75 6.39
N ILE A 39 -2.54 -7.02 6.59
CA ILE A 39 -2.53 -5.60 6.92
C ILE A 39 -1.76 -4.90 5.80
N SER A 40 -2.38 -3.91 5.15
CA SER A 40 -1.79 -3.32 3.95
C SER A 40 -2.08 -1.84 3.76
N ALA A 41 -1.23 -1.23 2.92
CA ALA A 41 -1.37 0.09 2.31
C ALA A 41 -0.68 0.05 0.93
N HIS A 42 -0.73 1.13 0.15
CA HIS A 42 0.18 1.31 -0.98
C HIS A 42 1.22 2.40 -0.66
N TYR A 43 2.38 2.32 -1.30
CA TYR A 43 3.51 3.23 -1.06
C TYR A 43 3.81 4.14 -2.24
N ASP A 44 3.26 3.87 -3.43
CA ASP A 44 3.32 4.78 -4.56
C ASP A 44 2.38 5.98 -4.38
N THR A 45 2.65 7.05 -5.13
CA THR A 45 1.87 8.28 -5.15
C THR A 45 1.99 8.93 -6.53
N VAL A 46 1.00 9.73 -6.92
CA VAL A 46 0.99 10.46 -8.18
C VAL A 46 0.80 11.97 -7.95
N MET A 47 1.64 12.77 -8.61
CA MET A 47 1.53 14.24 -8.67
C MET A 47 1.62 15.00 -7.33
N ASP A 48 1.92 14.34 -6.20
CA ASP A 48 2.18 14.99 -4.92
C ASP A 48 3.22 14.25 -4.04
N ALA A 49 3.31 14.63 -2.76
CA ALA A 49 4.29 14.09 -1.80
C ALA A 49 3.82 12.79 -1.09
N GLY A 50 2.59 12.36 -1.37
CA GLY A 50 1.95 11.16 -0.87
C GLY A 50 1.62 11.18 0.62
N PHE A 51 1.38 12.35 1.24
CA PHE A 51 1.25 12.40 2.71
C PHE A 51 0.02 11.64 3.22
N VAL A 52 -1.17 11.96 2.71
CA VAL A 52 -2.41 11.26 3.08
C VAL A 52 -2.60 10.00 2.24
N ASP A 53 -2.30 10.10 0.94
CA ASP A 53 -2.47 9.05 -0.06
C ASP A 53 -1.10 8.67 -0.67
N ASN A 54 -0.41 7.66 -0.14
CA ASN A 54 -0.80 6.87 1.04
C ASN A 54 0.35 6.66 2.04
N GLY A 55 1.20 7.66 2.16
CA GLY A 55 2.32 7.71 3.11
C GLY A 55 1.87 7.54 4.56
N ALA A 56 0.73 8.13 4.95
CA ALA A 56 0.16 7.92 6.29
C ALA A 56 -0.24 6.46 6.53
N GLY A 57 -0.89 5.80 5.57
CA GLY A 57 -1.24 4.39 5.66
C GLY A 57 0.01 3.49 5.69
N THR A 58 0.96 3.75 4.80
CA THR A 58 2.25 3.04 4.75
C THR A 58 3.04 3.19 6.06
N ALA A 59 3.11 4.39 6.63
CA ALA A 59 3.73 4.61 7.94
C ALA A 59 3.02 3.82 9.06
N GLY A 60 1.69 3.74 9.01
CA GLY A 60 0.91 2.90 9.91
C GLY A 60 1.27 1.43 9.81
N VAL A 61 1.37 0.88 8.59
CA VAL A 61 1.80 -0.51 8.36
C VAL A 61 3.20 -0.76 8.92
N LEU A 62 4.16 0.13 8.66
CA LEU A 62 5.54 0.00 9.15
C LEU A 62 5.60 -0.01 10.69
N GLU A 63 4.82 0.84 11.34
CA GLU A 63 4.76 0.88 12.81
C GLU A 63 4.13 -0.40 13.38
N LEU A 64 3.09 -0.92 12.74
CA LEU A 64 2.50 -2.21 13.13
C LEU A 64 3.50 -3.35 12.97
N VAL A 65 4.24 -3.41 11.85
CA VAL A 65 5.33 -4.40 11.66
C VAL A 65 6.31 -4.33 12.83
N ARG A 66 6.76 -3.13 13.20
CA ARG A 66 7.73 -2.91 14.28
C ARG A 66 7.19 -3.42 15.61
N ILE A 67 5.98 -3.02 15.99
CA ILE A 67 5.38 -3.37 17.29
C ILE A 67 5.04 -4.86 17.37
N PHE A 68 4.43 -5.46 16.35
CA PHE A 68 4.08 -6.88 16.36
C PHE A 68 5.32 -7.77 16.39
N THR A 69 6.36 -7.42 15.62
CA THR A 69 7.62 -8.18 15.61
C THR A 69 8.30 -8.10 16.97
N TYR A 70 8.39 -6.91 17.55
CA TYR A 70 8.93 -6.72 18.90
C TYR A 70 8.15 -7.52 19.94
N ALA A 71 6.83 -7.42 19.94
CA ALA A 71 5.99 -8.12 20.91
C ALA A 71 6.10 -9.65 20.79
N ALA A 72 6.28 -10.18 19.59
CA ALA A 72 6.53 -11.61 19.36
C ALA A 72 7.92 -12.04 19.87
N GLN A 73 8.96 -11.25 19.58
CA GLN A 73 10.33 -11.52 20.03
C GLN A 73 10.45 -11.53 21.56
N GLU A 74 9.75 -10.62 22.23
CA GLU A 74 9.73 -10.51 23.69
C GLU A 74 8.71 -11.47 24.35
N GLY A 75 7.97 -12.27 23.56
CA GLY A 75 6.95 -13.19 24.08
C GLY A 75 5.72 -12.51 24.69
N ILE A 76 5.52 -11.21 24.46
CA ILE A 76 4.38 -10.42 24.94
C ILE A 76 3.10 -10.79 24.18
N TYR A 77 3.22 -11.04 22.87
CA TYR A 77 2.10 -11.39 22.02
C TYR A 77 2.51 -12.42 20.97
N ASN A 78 1.69 -13.47 20.82
CA ASN A 78 1.79 -14.42 19.74
C ASN A 78 0.41 -14.56 19.08
N SER A 79 0.36 -14.35 17.76
CA SER A 79 -0.88 -14.47 17.00
C SER A 79 -1.24 -15.94 16.75
N ASN A 80 -2.53 -16.27 16.77
CA ASN A 80 -3.04 -17.60 16.37
C ASN A 80 -3.06 -17.80 14.84
N CYS A 81 -2.76 -16.75 14.06
CA CYS A 81 -2.69 -16.79 12.60
C CYS A 81 -1.42 -16.06 12.11
N THR A 82 -0.98 -16.35 10.90
CA THR A 82 0.15 -15.63 10.30
C THR A 82 -0.30 -14.22 9.94
N ILE A 83 0.41 -13.21 10.43
CA ILE A 83 0.18 -11.81 10.04
C ILE A 83 1.05 -11.52 8.81
N VAL A 84 0.42 -11.05 7.75
CA VAL A 84 1.09 -10.66 6.50
C VAL A 84 0.96 -9.15 6.35
N PHE A 85 2.08 -8.48 6.29
CA PHE A 85 2.15 -7.04 6.04
C PHE A 85 2.50 -6.83 4.58
N VAL A 86 1.72 -6.02 3.87
CA VAL A 86 1.98 -5.72 2.45
C VAL A 86 1.92 -4.22 2.22
N VAL A 87 2.99 -3.66 1.67
CA VAL A 87 2.90 -2.33 1.04
C VAL A 87 2.94 -2.53 -0.47
N PHE A 88 1.81 -2.26 -1.10
CA PHE A 88 1.61 -2.40 -2.54
C PHE A 88 2.27 -1.25 -3.28
N GLY A 89 2.82 -1.52 -4.46
CA GLY A 89 3.16 -0.47 -5.42
C GLY A 89 2.09 -0.41 -6.50
N ASP A 90 2.10 0.70 -7.24
CA ASP A 90 1.28 0.90 -8.44
C ASP A 90 -0.25 0.89 -8.22
N GLU A 91 -0.69 1.21 -7.01
CA GLU A 91 -2.11 1.37 -6.69
C GLU A 91 -2.73 2.51 -7.51
N GLU A 92 -2.00 3.61 -7.66
CA GLU A 92 -2.43 4.84 -8.32
C GLU A 92 -2.62 4.66 -9.84
N LEU A 93 -2.05 3.59 -10.40
CA LEU A 93 -2.26 3.17 -11.79
C LEU A 93 -3.44 2.20 -11.97
N GLY A 94 -4.17 1.89 -10.88
CA GLY A 94 -5.40 1.11 -10.91
C GLY A 94 -5.29 -0.26 -10.25
N LEU A 95 -4.71 -0.35 -9.05
CA LEU A 95 -4.63 -1.57 -8.23
C LEU A 95 -3.83 -2.72 -8.86
N VAL A 96 -2.71 -2.41 -9.54
CA VAL A 96 -1.92 -3.38 -10.34
C VAL A 96 -1.09 -4.35 -9.49
#